data_AF-A0A7K9TIR1-F1
#
_entry.id   AF-A0A7K9TIR1-F1
#
_cell.length_a   1.000
_cell.length_b   1.000
_cell.length_c   1.000
_cell.angle_alpha   90.00
_cell.angle_beta   90.00
_cell.angle_gamma   90.00
#
_symmetry.space_group_name_H-M   'P 1'
#
loop_
_entity.id
_entity.type
_entity.pdbx_description
1 polymer ?
#
loop_
_entity_poly.entity_id
_entity_poly.type
_entity_poly.pdbx_seq_one_letter_code
_entity_poly.pdbx_strand_id
1 'polypeptide(L)' 'SPVCRSLFGPVDHEELGRELRNRLREMGEDDQRRWDYNFQTDTPLPGPGRLRWE' A
#
# COMPACT_ATOMS: atom_id res chain seq x y z
N SER A 1 -1.97 34.30 -13.76
CA SER A 1 -3.04 33.72 -12.92
C SER A 1 -2.54 33.47 -11.50
N PRO A 2 -3.21 33.98 -10.46
CA PRO A 2 -2.78 33.89 -9.06
C PRO A 2 -3.03 32.51 -8.39
N VAL A 3 -3.34 31.47 -9.19
CA VAL A 3 -3.81 30.17 -8.71
C VAL A 3 -2.66 29.16 -8.52
N CYS A 4 -1.53 29.34 -9.21
CA CYS A 4 -0.37 28.46 -9.08
C CYS A 4 0.56 28.95 -7.97
N ARG A 5 0.27 28.57 -6.73
CA ARG A 5 1.11 28.87 -5.55
C ARG A 5 1.19 27.68 -4.61
N SER A 6 2.33 27.51 -3.94
CA SER A 6 2.39 26.59 -2.80
C SER A 6 1.55 27.15 -1.65
N LEU A 7 0.74 26.27 -1.04
CA LEU A 7 -0.09 26.62 0.11
C LEU A 7 0.65 26.39 1.44
N PHE A 8 1.59 25.45 1.47
CA PHE A 8 2.24 24.97 2.71
C PHE A 8 3.76 24.81 2.58
N GLY A 9 4.40 25.60 1.72
CA GLY A 9 5.86 25.60 1.57
C GLY A 9 6.41 24.41 0.77
N PRO A 10 7.72 24.15 0.86
CA PRO A 10 8.38 23.04 0.18
C PRO A 10 8.09 21.70 0.88
N VAL A 11 8.16 20.61 0.13
CA VAL A 11 7.95 19.24 0.61
C VAL A 11 9.25 18.45 0.47
N ASP A 12 9.59 17.64 1.47
CA ASP A 12 10.64 16.62 1.33
C ASP A 12 10.08 15.43 0.53
N HIS A 13 10.47 15.35 -0.74
CA HIS A 13 9.98 14.32 -1.65
C HIS A 13 10.54 12.92 -1.34
N GLU A 14 11.71 12.82 -0.69
CA GLU A 14 12.30 11.54 -0.33
C GLU A 14 11.59 10.94 0.88
N GLU A 15 11.36 11.75 1.92
CA GLU A 15 10.59 11.36 3.09
C GLU A 15 9.16 11.00 2.72
N LEU A 16 8.47 11.86 1.96
CA LEU A 16 7.10 11.59 1.51
C LEU A 16 7.03 10.30 0.70
N GLY A 17 7.98 10.07 -0.21
CA GLY A 17 8.03 8.83 -0.99
C GLY A 17 8.20 7.60 -0.11
N ARG A 18 9.06 7.66 0.92
CA ARG A 18 9.27 6.57 1.87
C ARG A 18 8.00 6.30 2.70
N GLU A 19 7.36 7.34 3.21
CA GLU A 19 6.13 7.23 3.99
C GLU A 19 5.00 6.59 3.17
N LEU A 20 4.79 7.06 1.93
CA LEU A 20 3.77 6.50 1.04
C LEU A 20 4.02 5.02 0.72
N ARG A 21 5.26 4.64 0.42
CA ARG A 21 5.61 3.22 0.17
C ARG A 21 5.36 2.34 1.40
N ASN A 22 5.70 2.83 2.59
CA ASN A 22 5.47 2.09 3.83
C ASN A 22 3.96 1.88 4.08
N ARG A 23 3.15 2.94 3.95
CA ARG A 23 1.69 2.86 4.10
C ARG A 23 1.07 1.88 3.11
N LEU A 24 1.49 1.90 1.83
CA LEU A 24 1.00 0.96 0.82
C LEU A 24 1.38 -0.49 1.15
N ARG A 25 2.60 -0.72 1.64
CA ARG A 25 3.03 -2.05 2.07
C ARG A 25 2.19 -2.55 3.25
N GLU A 26 1.97 -1.71 4.27
CA GLU A 26 1.15 -2.07 5.44
C GLU A 26 -0.27 -2.46 5.04
N MET A 27 -0.91 -1.69 4.14
CA MET A 27 -2.23 -2.03 3.60
C MET A 27 -2.21 -3.38 2.87
N GLY A 28 -1.21 -3.59 1.99
CA GLY A 28 -1.08 -4.85 1.25
C GLY A 28 -0.86 -6.06 2.16
N GLU A 29 -0.05 -5.91 3.22
CA GLU A 29 0.17 -6.97 4.20
C GLU A 29 -1.10 -7.28 5.01
N ASP A 30 -1.89 -6.27 5.37
CA ASP A 30 -3.13 -6.46 6.10
C ASP A 30 -4.21 -7.15 5.26
N ASP A 31 -4.37 -6.71 4.02
CA ASP A 31 -5.26 -7.36 3.06
C ASP A 31 -4.82 -8.79 2.77
N GLN A 32 -3.53 -9.03 2.58
CA GLN A 32 -2.99 -10.36 2.34
C GLN A 32 -3.29 -11.31 3.51
N ARG A 33 -3.12 -10.87 4.76
CA ARG A 33 -3.48 -11.66 5.95
C ARG A 33 -4.99 -11.88 6.09
N ARG A 34 -5.80 -10.86 5.81
CA ARG A 34 -7.25 -10.92 5.94
C ARG A 34 -7.87 -11.93 4.97
N TRP A 35 -7.31 -11.99 3.77
CA TRP A 35 -7.84 -12.75 2.64
C TRP A 35 -7.09 -14.04 2.34
N ASP A 36 -6.00 -14.35 3.04
CA ASP A 36 -5.11 -15.47 2.69
C ASP A 36 -4.75 -15.46 1.19
N TYR A 37 -4.53 -14.26 0.64
CA TYR A 37 -4.34 -14.05 -0.80
C TYR A 37 -3.28 -13.00 -1.07
N ASN A 38 -2.33 -13.28 -1.97
CA ASN A 38 -1.33 -12.31 -2.40
C ASN A 38 -1.84 -11.55 -3.64
N PHE A 39 -2.28 -10.31 -3.44
CA PHE A 39 -2.78 -9.44 -4.50
C PHE A 39 -1.69 -8.95 -5.47
N GLN A 40 -0.41 -9.01 -5.09
CA GLN A 40 0.69 -8.59 -5.98
C GLN A 40 1.02 -9.65 -7.03
N THR A 41 0.94 -10.91 -6.64
CA THR A 41 1.21 -12.05 -7.53
C THR A 41 -0.06 -12.68 -8.09
N ASP A 42 -1.22 -12.19 -7.67
CA ASP A 42 -2.55 -12.73 -8.02
C ASP A 42 -2.65 -14.23 -7.73
N THR A 43 -2.24 -14.62 -6.52
CA THR A 43 -2.23 -16.02 -6.09
C THR A 43 -2.68 -16.19 -4.64
N PRO A 44 -3.45 -17.25 -4.31
CA PRO A 44 -3.72 -17.62 -2.93
C PRO A 44 -2.43 -17.87 -2.14
N LEU A 45 -2.45 -17.56 -0.85
CA LEU A 45 -1.31 -17.89 0.02
C LEU A 45 -1.26 -19.41 0.27
N PRO A 46 -0.05 -20.00 0.24
CA PRO A 46 0.11 -21.42 0.53
C PRO A 46 -0.03 -21.69 2.04
N GLY A 47 -0.82 -22.69 2.41
CA GLY A 47 -0.95 -23.16 3.79
C GLY A 47 -2.39 -23.48 4.20
N PRO A 48 -2.62 -23.90 5.46
CA PRO A 48 -3.95 -24.15 6.00
C PRO A 48 -4.66 -22.84 6.36
N GLY A 49 -4.61 -21.86 5.45
CA GLY A 49 -5.24 -20.55 5.62
C GLY A 49 -6.72 -20.67 5.98
N ARG A 50 -7.29 -19.60 6.54
CA ARG A 50 -8.71 -19.58 6.91
C ARG A 50 -9.61 -19.65 5.68
N LEU A 51 -9.14 -19.11 4.55
CA LEU A 51 -9.88 -19.09 3.29
C LEU A 51 -9.25 -20.05 2.28
N ARG A 52 -10.11 -20.70 1.50
CA ARG A 52 -9.73 -21.52 0.35
C ARG A 52 -10.27 -20.86 -0.91
N TRP A 53 -9.38 -20.54 -1.83
CA TRP A 53 -9.68 -19.93 -3.12
C TRP A 53 -9.78 -21.02 -4.20
N GLU A 54 -10.70 -20.85 -5.15
CA GLU A 54 -11.00 -21.79 -6.27
C GLU A 54 -10.50 -21.27 -7.62
#